data_AF-A0A8D8L180-F1
#
_entry.id   AF-A0A8D8L180-F1
#
_cell.length_a   1.000
_cell.length_b   1.000
_cell.length_c   1.000
_cell.angle_alpha   90.00
_cell.angle_beta   90.00
_cell.angle_gamma   90.00
#
_symmetry.space_group_name_H-M   'P 1'
#
loop_
_entity.id
_entity.type
_entity.pdbx_description
1 polymer ?
#
loop_
_entity_poly.entity_id
_entity_poly.type
_entity_poly.pdbx_seq_one_letter_code
_entity_poly.pdbx_strand_id
1 'polypeptide(L)'
;MSDHGCAHFGAFVKEYGLEPFSVVHAYFSVCINKEARRRKALSCLCFKCGGSGPQLYSCLHCIYFGCKGAHIGEHCKQTKHYIVLELSYGMIYCHQCKDFIYDAECQAIAEKHIKKEAKSLNKSLSWRPWSPSKLEIDLLLKNPKRRHVTAVTSIGLRGLLNLGSTCFMNCIVQALIHTPLLRDYFLSERHECTAKTAAKCLVCEVSRLFQEFYSGARGPLSLHRLLHLIWNHARHLAGYEQQDAHEFFIATLDVLHRHCKISMTEMAAAAAAAAEKSNKPPPPPPPHQDSNPTQCNCIIDQIFTGGLQSDVV
;
A
#
# COMPACT_ATOMS: atom_id res chain seq x y z
N MET A 1 5.32 -1.48 27.74
CA MET A 1 6.79 -1.37 27.68
C MET A 1 7.29 -0.33 28.67
N SER A 2 8.36 -0.62 29.42
CA SER A 2 9.13 0.41 30.10
C SER A 2 9.76 1.34 29.06
N ASP A 3 9.83 2.64 29.34
CA ASP A 3 10.42 3.66 28.45
C ASP A 3 11.87 3.36 28.01
N HIS A 4 12.52 2.38 28.65
CA HIS A 4 13.90 1.97 28.41
C HIS A 4 14.07 0.70 27.56
N GLY A 5 13.00 0.16 26.97
CA GLY A 5 13.06 -1.08 26.19
C GLY A 5 13.29 -2.34 27.03
N CYS A 6 13.56 -3.48 26.38
CA CYS A 6 13.78 -4.76 27.07
C CYS A 6 15.26 -4.99 27.40
N ALA A 7 15.63 -4.96 28.69
CA ALA A 7 17.01 -5.18 29.14
C ALA A 7 17.56 -6.56 28.74
N HIS A 8 16.72 -7.62 28.77
CA HIS A 8 17.11 -8.96 28.34
C HIS A 8 17.44 -9.02 26.85
N PHE A 9 16.70 -8.27 26.03
CA PHE A 9 16.99 -8.16 24.61
C PHE A 9 18.30 -7.39 24.39
N GLY A 10 18.51 -6.29 25.12
CA GLY A 10 19.78 -5.57 25.08
C GLY A 10 20.99 -6.43 25.46
N ALA A 11 20.84 -7.32 26.45
CA ALA A 11 21.89 -8.29 26.81
C ALA A 11 22.12 -9.32 25.69
N PHE A 12 21.05 -9.90 25.14
CA PHE A 12 21.12 -10.82 24.00
C PHE A 12 21.84 -10.20 22.79
N VAL A 13 21.48 -8.96 22.42
CA VAL A 13 22.10 -8.27 21.27
C VAL A 13 23.58 -8.00 21.52
N LYS A 14 23.99 -7.69 22.76
CA LYS A 14 25.41 -7.51 23.09
C LYS A 14 26.22 -8.81 22.94
N GLU A 15 25.62 -9.96 23.22
CA GLU A 15 26.30 -11.25 23.21
C GLU A 15 26.28 -11.92 21.83
N TYR A 16 25.13 -11.93 21.15
CA TYR A 16 24.90 -12.66 19.89
C TYR A 16 24.69 -11.77 18.67
N GLY A 17 24.52 -10.46 18.87
CA GLY A 17 24.11 -9.55 17.80
C GLY A 17 22.69 -9.82 17.29
N LEU A 18 22.41 -9.35 16.07
CA LEU A 18 21.12 -9.52 15.39
C LEU A 18 21.11 -10.63 14.34
N GLU A 19 22.24 -11.34 14.16
CA GLU A 19 22.37 -12.42 13.19
C GLU A 19 21.36 -13.56 13.44
N PRO A 20 21.17 -14.06 14.68
CA PRO A 20 20.21 -15.14 14.91
C PRO A 20 18.78 -14.74 14.54
N PHE A 21 18.38 -13.50 14.88
CA PHE A 21 17.09 -12.96 14.44
C PHE A 21 17.00 -12.92 12.92
N SER A 22 18.02 -12.39 12.24
CA SER A 22 18.05 -12.26 10.79
C SER A 22 17.89 -13.61 10.09
N VAL A 23 18.66 -14.61 10.51
CA VAL A 23 18.63 -15.97 9.94
C VAL A 23 17.28 -16.64 10.18
N VAL A 24 16.80 -16.67 11.43
CA VAL A 24 15.54 -17.34 11.77
C VAL A 24 14.36 -16.66 11.08
N HIS A 25 14.34 -15.32 11.06
CA HIS A 25 13.30 -14.58 10.36
C HIS A 25 13.31 -14.84 8.85
N ALA A 26 14.50 -14.87 8.22
CA ALA A 26 14.64 -15.12 6.79
C ALA A 26 14.23 -16.55 6.38
N TYR A 27 14.57 -17.56 7.19
CA TYR A 27 14.40 -18.97 6.83
C TYR A 27 13.11 -19.60 7.35
N PHE A 28 12.68 -19.23 8.56
CA PHE A 28 11.58 -19.90 9.27
C PHE A 28 10.37 -19.00 9.51
N SER A 29 10.50 -17.68 9.48
CA SER A 29 9.34 -16.78 9.54
C SER A 29 8.82 -16.46 8.13
N VAL A 30 9.57 -15.66 7.37
CA VAL A 30 9.15 -15.09 6.08
C VAL A 30 9.44 -16.01 4.89
N CYS A 31 10.54 -16.77 4.94
CA CYS A 31 11.00 -17.64 3.84
C CYS A 31 11.39 -16.89 2.56
N ILE A 32 12.53 -16.19 2.60
CA ILE A 32 12.98 -15.25 1.56
C ILE A 32 13.24 -15.85 0.17
N ASN A 33 13.40 -17.18 0.06
CA ASN A 33 13.68 -17.88 -1.19
C ASN A 33 13.18 -19.34 -1.15
N LYS A 34 13.36 -20.09 -2.24
CA LYS A 34 12.91 -21.49 -2.35
C LYS A 34 13.56 -22.40 -1.31
N GLU A 35 14.84 -22.20 -1.01
CA GLU A 35 15.56 -23.01 -0.03
C GLU A 35 15.03 -22.76 1.38
N ALA A 36 14.76 -21.51 1.75
CA ALA A 36 14.14 -21.16 3.02
C ALA A 36 12.78 -21.86 3.22
N ARG A 37 11.93 -21.87 2.18
CA ARG A 37 10.64 -22.59 2.22
C ARG A 37 10.83 -24.09 2.44
N ARG A 38 11.81 -24.69 1.75
CA ARG A 38 12.16 -26.11 1.93
C ARG A 38 12.62 -26.40 3.35
N ARG A 39 13.52 -25.57 3.90
CA ARG A 39 14.02 -25.71 5.28
C ARG A 39 12.89 -25.58 6.30
N LYS A 40 12.00 -24.60 6.16
CA LYS A 40 10.82 -24.47 7.03
C LYS A 40 9.95 -25.72 6.98
N ALA A 41 9.65 -26.24 5.79
CA ALA A 41 8.82 -27.43 5.66
C ALA A 41 9.42 -28.68 6.33
N LEU A 42 10.75 -28.83 6.32
CA LEU A 42 11.43 -30.00 6.86
C LEU A 42 11.77 -29.90 8.35
N SER A 43 12.08 -28.69 8.84
CA SER A 43 12.74 -28.50 10.14
C SER A 43 11.96 -27.62 11.12
N CYS A 44 10.85 -27.00 10.70
CA CYS A 44 10.03 -26.16 11.57
C CYS A 44 9.04 -27.00 12.40
N LEU A 45 9.57 -27.82 13.30
CA LEU A 45 8.82 -28.74 14.16
C LEU A 45 9.17 -28.50 15.63
N CYS A 46 8.21 -28.67 16.54
CA CYS A 46 8.53 -28.64 17.96
C CYS A 46 9.49 -29.80 18.32
N PHE A 47 10.60 -29.48 18.97
CA PHE A 47 11.63 -30.46 19.32
C PHE A 47 11.11 -31.58 20.24
N LYS A 48 10.13 -31.30 21.10
CA LYS A 48 9.61 -32.26 22.09
C LYS A 48 8.47 -33.13 21.56
N CYS A 49 7.47 -32.55 20.91
CA CYS A 49 6.28 -33.29 20.48
C CYS A 49 6.16 -33.50 18.96
N GLY A 50 7.10 -32.96 18.16
CA GLY A 50 7.02 -33.02 16.70
C GLY A 50 5.89 -32.18 16.08
N GLY A 51 5.14 -31.42 16.90
CA GLY A 51 4.04 -30.59 16.43
C GLY A 51 4.49 -29.54 15.39
N SER A 52 3.73 -29.42 14.31
CA SER A 52 3.92 -28.45 13.23
C SER A 52 2.74 -27.47 13.18
N GLY A 53 2.90 -26.35 12.47
CA GLY A 53 1.82 -25.39 12.22
C GLY A 53 1.93 -24.07 13.01
N PRO A 54 0.80 -23.36 13.21
CA PRO A 54 0.82 -22.04 13.85
C PRO A 54 1.20 -22.14 15.34
N GLN A 55 1.64 -21.03 15.92
CA GLN A 55 2.06 -20.93 17.33
C GLN A 55 3.35 -21.69 17.70
N LEU A 56 4.24 -21.88 16.72
CA LEU A 56 5.62 -22.29 16.97
C LEU A 56 6.51 -21.08 17.27
N TYR A 57 7.43 -21.30 18.20
CA TYR A 57 8.45 -20.34 18.61
C TYR A 57 9.83 -20.93 18.33
N SER A 58 10.73 -20.08 17.84
CA SER A 58 12.15 -20.40 17.73
C SER A 58 12.92 -19.66 18.82
N CYS A 59 13.80 -20.37 19.52
CA CYS A 59 14.73 -19.74 20.43
C CYS A 59 15.80 -18.98 19.63
N LEU A 60 16.07 -17.72 19.97
CA LEU A 60 17.12 -16.96 19.27
C LEU A 60 18.54 -17.24 19.80
N HIS A 61 18.67 -17.95 20.91
CA HIS A 61 19.96 -18.29 21.52
C HIS A 61 20.50 -19.65 21.03
N CYS A 62 19.64 -20.52 20.48
CA CYS A 62 20.02 -21.88 20.09
C CYS A 62 19.06 -22.46 19.05
N ILE A 63 19.32 -23.69 18.59
CA ILE A 63 18.54 -24.36 17.54
C ILE A 63 17.14 -24.85 17.96
N TYR A 64 16.68 -24.53 19.18
CA TYR A 64 15.45 -25.11 19.75
C TYR A 64 14.17 -24.47 19.17
N PHE A 65 13.22 -25.32 18.79
CA PHE A 65 11.86 -24.94 18.39
C PHE A 65 10.84 -25.52 19.38
N GLY A 66 9.91 -24.70 19.86
CA GLY A 66 8.92 -25.07 20.86
C GLY A 66 7.52 -24.59 20.49
N CYS A 67 6.49 -25.40 20.75
CA CYS A 67 5.11 -24.92 20.68
C CYS A 67 4.80 -23.95 21.84
N LYS A 68 3.84 -23.05 21.60
CA LYS A 68 3.33 -22.12 22.63
C LYS A 68 2.86 -22.88 23.87
N GLY A 69 3.20 -22.35 25.04
CA GLY A 69 2.85 -22.96 26.33
C GLY A 69 4.00 -23.76 26.90
N ALA A 70 3.81 -25.06 27.09
CA ALA A 70 4.71 -25.91 27.88
C ALA A 70 6.14 -25.97 27.31
N HIS A 71 6.33 -26.34 26.04
CA HIS A 71 7.67 -26.68 25.53
C HIS A 71 8.60 -25.48 25.35
N ILE A 72 8.11 -24.33 24.88
CA ILE A 72 8.95 -23.13 24.81
C ILE A 72 9.18 -22.54 26.21
N GLY A 73 8.16 -22.56 27.07
CA GLY A 73 8.28 -22.03 28.44
C GLY A 73 9.21 -22.85 29.32
N GLU A 74 9.15 -24.18 29.21
CA GLU A 74 10.07 -25.09 29.91
C GLU A 74 11.51 -24.89 29.45
N HIS A 75 11.73 -24.77 28.13
CA HIS A 75 13.04 -24.45 27.57
C HIS A 75 13.59 -23.14 28.17
N CYS A 76 12.83 -22.04 28.09
CA CYS A 76 13.27 -20.75 28.64
C CYS A 76 13.59 -20.82 30.15
N LYS A 77 12.84 -21.61 30.93
CA LYS A 77 13.09 -21.79 32.37
C LYS A 77 14.37 -22.56 32.66
N GLN A 78 14.64 -23.62 31.91
CA GLN A 78 15.78 -24.52 32.09
C GLN A 78 17.08 -23.91 31.58
N THR A 79 17.07 -23.32 30.38
CA THR A 79 18.28 -22.79 29.73
C THR A 79 18.52 -21.31 30.00
N LYS A 80 17.54 -20.60 30.56
CA LYS A 80 17.56 -19.13 30.72
C LYS A 80 17.61 -18.37 29.39
N HIS A 81 17.25 -19.01 28.28
CA HIS A 81 17.11 -18.36 26.98
C HIS A 81 15.77 -17.62 26.89
N TYR A 82 15.76 -16.31 27.16
CA TYR A 82 14.50 -15.56 27.28
C TYR A 82 14.00 -14.92 25.99
N ILE A 83 14.84 -14.80 24.96
CA ILE A 83 14.47 -14.16 23.69
C ILE A 83 14.10 -15.23 22.68
N VAL A 84 12.85 -15.16 22.21
CA VAL A 84 12.26 -16.11 21.27
C VAL A 84 11.56 -15.35 20.14
N LEU A 85 11.44 -15.97 18.97
CA LEU A 85 10.72 -15.45 17.81
C LEU A 85 9.45 -16.26 17.58
N GLU A 86 8.30 -15.58 17.55
CA GLU A 86 7.03 -16.16 17.13
C GLU A 86 7.00 -16.25 15.59
N LEU A 87 6.83 -17.47 15.05
CA LEU A 87 7.10 -17.74 13.63
C LEU A 87 5.91 -17.45 12.68
N SER A 88 4.71 -17.19 13.21
CA SER A 88 3.54 -16.88 12.38
C SER A 88 3.58 -15.43 11.90
N TYR A 89 4.01 -14.51 12.75
CA TYR A 89 4.05 -13.07 12.48
C TYR A 89 5.48 -12.50 12.47
N GLY A 90 6.49 -13.27 12.89
CA GLY A 90 7.88 -12.81 12.94
C GLY A 90 8.15 -11.83 14.08
N MET A 91 7.38 -11.94 15.17
CA MET A 91 7.46 -11.01 16.30
C MET A 91 8.37 -11.55 17.39
N ILE A 92 9.27 -10.70 17.89
CA ILE A 92 10.18 -11.05 18.97
C ILE A 92 9.43 -10.96 20.30
N TYR A 93 9.58 -11.97 21.15
CA TYR A 93 8.95 -12.03 22.46
C TYR A 93 9.99 -12.30 23.55
N CYS A 94 9.90 -11.56 24.66
CA CYS A 94 10.71 -11.81 25.83
C CYS A 94 9.92 -12.64 26.84
N HIS A 95 10.38 -13.86 27.10
CA HIS A 95 9.74 -14.75 28.06
C HIS A 95 9.77 -14.21 29.50
N GLN A 96 10.84 -13.49 29.86
CA GLN A 96 11.01 -12.94 31.21
C GLN A 96 10.14 -11.69 31.43
N CYS A 97 10.08 -10.78 30.45
CA CYS A 97 9.22 -9.58 30.53
C CYS A 97 7.75 -9.89 30.27
N LYS A 98 7.44 -11.04 29.64
CA LYS A 98 6.11 -11.42 29.18
C LYS A 98 5.47 -10.40 28.23
N ASP A 99 6.31 -9.81 27.37
CA ASP A 99 5.90 -8.77 26.42
C ASP A 99 6.62 -8.98 25.07
N PHE A 100 5.99 -8.48 24.00
CA PHE A 100 6.64 -8.41 22.69
C PHE A 100 7.71 -7.32 22.70
N ILE A 101 8.71 -7.46 21.82
CA ILE A 101 9.80 -6.51 21.66
C ILE A 101 9.65 -5.84 20.28
N TYR A 102 9.60 -4.51 20.29
CA TYR A 102 9.55 -3.67 19.10
C TYR A 102 10.89 -2.95 18.98
N ASP A 103 11.80 -3.53 18.19
CA ASP A 103 13.13 -3.00 17.94
C ASP A 103 13.23 -2.49 16.48
N ALA A 104 13.77 -1.29 16.30
CA ALA A 104 13.82 -0.62 15.01
C ALA A 104 14.78 -1.30 14.00
N GLU A 105 15.90 -1.85 14.47
CA GLU A 105 16.85 -2.55 13.60
C GLU A 105 16.29 -3.90 13.15
N CYS A 106 15.68 -4.65 14.06
CA CYS A 106 14.94 -5.87 13.73
C CYS A 106 13.81 -5.61 12.73
N GLN A 107 13.05 -4.52 12.90
CA GLN A 107 12.01 -4.11 11.94
C GLN A 107 12.60 -3.82 10.56
N ALA A 108 13.71 -3.10 10.48
CA ALA A 108 14.40 -2.81 9.21
C ALA A 108 14.91 -4.09 8.52
N ILE A 109 15.42 -5.05 9.27
CA ILE A 109 15.80 -6.38 8.77
C ILE A 109 14.56 -7.13 8.24
N ALA A 110 13.47 -7.14 9.02
CA ALA A 110 12.24 -7.80 8.64
C ALA A 110 11.67 -7.25 7.32
N GLU A 111 11.62 -5.92 7.16
CA GLU A 111 11.19 -5.28 5.92
C GLU A 111 12.03 -5.70 4.71
N LYS A 112 13.36 -5.78 4.86
CA LYS A 112 14.25 -6.26 3.79
C LYS A 112 13.92 -7.71 3.42
N HIS A 113 13.65 -8.57 4.41
CA HIS A 113 13.27 -9.96 4.17
C HIS A 113 11.93 -10.10 3.46
N ILE A 114 10.91 -9.34 3.87
CA ILE A 114 9.62 -9.34 3.16
C ILE A 114 9.80 -8.87 1.71
N LYS A 115 10.60 -7.82 1.45
CA LYS A 115 10.88 -7.37 0.08
C LYS A 115 11.55 -8.46 -0.76
N LYS A 116 12.47 -9.23 -0.19
CA LYS A 116 13.12 -10.37 -0.88
C LYS A 116 12.12 -11.49 -1.18
N GLU A 117 11.25 -11.80 -0.23
CA GLU A 117 10.24 -12.86 -0.39
C GLU A 117 9.19 -12.50 -1.46
N ALA A 118 8.70 -11.25 -1.44
CA ALA A 118 7.79 -10.74 -2.45
C ALA A 118 8.39 -10.85 -3.86
N LYS A 119 9.67 -10.47 -4.02
CA LYS A 119 10.42 -10.67 -5.26
C LYS A 119 10.55 -12.15 -5.63
N SER A 120 10.85 -13.02 -4.67
CA SER A 120 10.98 -14.47 -4.92
C SER A 120 9.69 -15.13 -5.40
N LEU A 121 8.52 -14.61 -5.01
CA LEU A 121 7.22 -15.16 -5.40
C LEU A 121 6.52 -14.35 -6.50
N ASN A 122 7.19 -13.32 -7.04
CA ASN A 122 6.61 -12.37 -7.98
C ASN A 122 5.24 -11.82 -7.52
N LYS A 123 5.13 -11.50 -6.23
CA LYS A 123 3.90 -10.95 -5.64
C LYS A 123 4.09 -9.51 -5.21
N SER A 124 3.00 -8.75 -5.21
CA SER A 124 2.96 -7.42 -4.61
C SER A 124 3.21 -7.49 -3.10
N LEU A 125 3.82 -6.43 -2.57
CA LEU A 125 3.98 -6.29 -1.13
C LEU A 125 2.61 -6.14 -0.47
N SER A 126 2.40 -6.84 0.65
CA SER A 126 1.23 -6.60 1.49
C SER A 126 1.23 -5.16 2.01
N TRP A 127 0.03 -4.64 2.29
CA TRP A 127 -0.12 -3.31 2.89
C TRP A 127 0.71 -3.20 4.17
N ARG A 128 1.39 -2.06 4.32
CA ARG A 128 2.16 -1.72 5.52
C ARG A 128 1.87 -0.28 5.92
N PRO A 129 1.98 0.04 7.22
CA PRO A 129 2.01 1.42 7.66
C PRO A 129 3.07 2.19 6.88
N TRP A 130 2.73 3.40 6.45
CA TRP A 130 3.70 4.28 5.83
C TRP A 130 4.73 4.72 6.87
N SER A 131 6.01 4.51 6.54
CA SER A 131 7.14 4.97 7.32
C SER A 131 7.84 6.07 6.51
N PRO A 132 7.77 7.34 6.94
CA PRO A 132 8.36 8.44 6.18
C PRO A 132 9.88 8.33 6.15
N SER A 133 10.47 8.54 4.97
CA SER A 133 11.90 8.75 4.79
C SER A 133 12.35 10.03 5.49
N LYS A 134 13.67 10.19 5.70
CA LYS A 134 14.24 11.42 6.27
C LYS A 134 13.83 12.66 5.46
N LEU A 135 13.84 12.56 4.14
CA LEU A 135 13.40 13.62 3.25
C LEU A 135 11.92 13.95 3.46
N GLU A 136 11.05 12.95 3.55
CA GLU A 136 9.62 13.16 3.83
C GLU A 136 9.41 13.79 5.21
N ILE A 137 10.13 13.34 6.25
CA ILE A 137 10.09 13.95 7.58
C ILE A 137 10.48 15.43 7.50
N ASP A 138 11.59 15.76 6.83
CA ASP A 138 12.05 17.14 6.69
C ASP A 138 11.04 18.00 5.92
N LEU A 139 10.43 17.46 4.86
CA LEU A 139 9.36 18.12 4.11
C LEU A 139 8.11 18.34 4.97
N LEU A 140 7.70 17.35 5.75
CA LEU A 140 6.58 17.47 6.67
C LEU A 140 6.88 18.53 7.73
N LEU A 141 8.08 18.54 8.31
CA LEU A 141 8.48 19.52 9.33
C LEU A 141 8.43 20.95 8.80
N LYS A 142 8.83 21.17 7.54
CA LYS A 142 8.79 22.47 6.86
C LYS A 142 7.37 22.96 6.54
N ASN A 143 6.37 22.09 6.53
CA ASN A 143 4.99 22.44 6.20
C ASN A 143 4.10 22.49 7.46
N PRO A 144 3.73 23.68 7.98
CA PRO A 144 2.98 23.81 9.22
C PRO A 144 1.48 23.50 9.10
N LYS A 145 0.93 23.41 7.88
CA LYS A 145 -0.50 23.13 7.62
C LYS A 145 -0.86 21.63 7.78
N ARG A 146 -0.21 20.93 8.71
CA ARG A 146 -0.48 19.50 8.98
C ARG A 146 -1.76 19.36 9.78
N ARG A 147 -2.61 18.42 9.39
CA ARG A 147 -3.80 18.02 10.17
C ARG A 147 -3.59 16.59 10.66
N HIS A 148 -3.64 16.43 11.98
CA HIS A 148 -3.59 15.11 12.58
C HIS A 148 -4.97 14.43 12.39
N VAL A 149 -4.98 13.32 11.64
CA VAL A 149 -6.18 12.49 11.44
C VAL A 149 -6.32 11.58 12.66
N THR A 150 -7.13 12.00 13.64
CA THR A 150 -7.50 11.15 14.78
C THR A 150 -8.69 10.25 14.42
N ALA A 151 -8.94 9.21 15.21
CA ALA A 151 -10.10 8.33 15.07
C ALA A 151 -11.46 9.05 15.13
N VAL A 152 -11.50 10.31 15.61
CA VAL A 152 -12.71 11.13 15.74
C VAL A 152 -12.80 12.19 14.63
N THR A 153 -11.93 12.12 13.61
CA THR A 153 -11.96 13.12 12.53
C THR A 153 -13.03 12.82 11.50
N SER A 154 -13.77 13.87 11.10
CA SER A 154 -14.70 13.84 9.97
C SER A 154 -14.02 14.25 8.65
N ILE A 155 -12.70 14.10 8.55
CA ILE A 155 -11.95 14.47 7.34
C ILE A 155 -12.34 13.49 6.23
N GLY A 156 -12.60 14.02 5.03
CA GLY A 156 -13.14 13.23 3.93
C GLY A 156 -14.66 13.02 4.00
N LEU A 157 -15.35 13.37 5.10
CA LEU A 157 -16.80 13.28 5.20
C LEU A 157 -17.45 14.63 4.88
N ARG A 158 -18.04 14.75 3.70
CA ARG A 158 -18.78 15.95 3.28
C ARG A 158 -20.04 15.61 2.50
N GLY A 159 -21.09 16.42 2.69
CA GLY A 159 -22.27 16.39 1.83
C GLY A 159 -21.99 16.99 0.45
N LEU A 160 -22.78 16.59 -0.53
CA LEU A 160 -22.79 17.20 -1.87
C LEU A 160 -24.12 17.91 -2.08
N LEU A 161 -24.08 19.12 -2.63
CA LEU A 161 -25.28 19.86 -2.98
C LEU A 161 -25.96 19.18 -4.18
N ASN A 162 -27.27 18.98 -4.09
CA ASN A 162 -28.06 18.59 -5.24
C ASN A 162 -28.38 19.83 -6.08
N LEU A 163 -27.95 19.85 -7.34
CA LEU A 163 -28.15 20.96 -8.28
C LEU A 163 -29.40 20.76 -9.17
N GLY A 164 -30.39 20.00 -8.68
CA GLY A 164 -31.58 19.58 -9.43
C GLY A 164 -31.72 18.05 -9.43
N SER A 165 -31.38 17.42 -10.54
CA SER A 165 -31.45 15.97 -10.74
C SER A 165 -30.10 15.26 -10.59
N THR A 166 -29.18 15.80 -9.78
CA THR A 166 -27.78 15.34 -9.72
C THR A 166 -27.51 14.24 -8.68
N CYS A 167 -28.54 13.63 -8.10
CA CYS A 167 -28.37 12.58 -7.07
C CYS A 167 -27.58 11.37 -7.57
N PHE A 168 -27.78 10.97 -8.84
CA PHE A 168 -27.03 9.88 -9.49
C PHE A 168 -25.52 10.18 -9.57
N MET A 169 -25.14 11.44 -9.86
CA MET A 169 -23.74 11.86 -9.83
C MET A 169 -23.21 11.89 -8.40
N ASN A 170 -23.99 12.44 -7.46
CA ASN A 170 -23.56 12.61 -6.08
C ASN A 170 -23.22 11.27 -5.42
N CYS A 171 -24.03 10.22 -5.62
CA CYS A 171 -23.73 8.91 -5.04
C CYS A 171 -22.46 8.27 -5.64
N ILE A 172 -22.23 8.40 -6.95
CA ILE A 172 -21.03 7.90 -7.60
C ILE A 172 -19.78 8.65 -7.14
N VAL A 173 -19.84 9.98 -7.05
CA VAL A 173 -18.68 10.77 -6.56
C VAL A 173 -18.33 10.39 -5.13
N GLN A 174 -19.32 10.19 -4.25
CA GLN A 174 -19.06 9.70 -2.89
C GLN A 174 -18.36 8.33 -2.90
N ALA A 175 -18.83 7.39 -3.73
CA ALA A 175 -18.20 6.07 -3.85
C ALA A 175 -16.74 6.16 -4.34
N LEU A 176 -16.47 7.00 -5.34
CA LEU A 176 -15.12 7.22 -5.87
C LEU A 176 -14.19 7.88 -4.84
N ILE A 177 -14.65 8.92 -4.14
CA ILE A 177 -13.86 9.65 -3.13
C ILE A 177 -13.48 8.75 -1.94
N HIS A 178 -14.35 7.79 -1.60
CA HIS A 178 -14.13 6.85 -0.52
C HIS A 178 -13.47 5.53 -0.95
N THR A 179 -13.04 5.41 -2.20
CA THR A 179 -12.22 4.28 -2.66
C THR A 179 -10.75 4.54 -2.30
N PRO A 180 -10.13 3.77 -1.37
CA PRO A 180 -8.80 4.09 -0.84
C PRO A 180 -7.71 4.19 -1.91
N LEU A 181 -7.73 3.33 -2.93
CA LEU A 181 -6.74 3.34 -4.00
C LEU A 181 -6.81 4.62 -4.85
N LEU A 182 -8.03 5.12 -5.13
CA LEU A 182 -8.21 6.39 -5.83
C LEU A 182 -7.78 7.55 -4.93
N ARG A 183 -8.17 7.54 -3.65
CA ARG A 183 -7.76 8.55 -2.67
C ARG A 183 -6.25 8.69 -2.63
N ASP A 184 -5.53 7.59 -2.48
CA ASP A 184 -4.07 7.60 -2.34
C ASP A 184 -3.40 8.07 -3.64
N TYR A 185 -3.96 7.71 -4.81
CA TYR A 185 -3.49 8.21 -6.11
C TYR A 185 -3.68 9.72 -6.25
N PHE A 186 -4.90 10.23 -6.06
CA PHE A 186 -5.24 11.63 -6.29
C PHE A 186 -4.63 12.58 -5.25
N LEU A 187 -4.47 12.15 -4.00
CA LEU A 187 -3.78 12.93 -2.97
C LEU A 187 -2.25 12.91 -3.09
N SER A 188 -1.68 12.01 -3.89
CA SER A 188 -0.23 11.98 -4.17
C SER A 188 0.19 12.86 -5.36
N GLU A 189 -0.75 13.65 -5.92
CA GLU A 189 -0.51 14.62 -7.00
C GLU A 189 0.26 14.06 -8.21
N ARG A 190 0.09 12.76 -8.50
CA ARG A 190 0.79 12.06 -9.59
C ARG A 190 0.35 12.46 -11.00
N HIS A 191 -0.68 13.28 -11.12
CA HIS A 191 -1.18 13.72 -12.42
C HIS A 191 -0.46 14.98 -12.89
N GLU A 192 0.43 14.82 -13.86
CA GLU A 192 1.02 15.94 -14.60
C GLU A 192 0.10 16.31 -15.77
N CYS A 193 -0.65 17.40 -15.59
CA CYS A 193 -1.58 17.87 -16.59
C CYS A 193 -0.86 18.56 -17.74
N THR A 194 -0.88 17.92 -18.91
CA THR A 194 -0.34 18.45 -20.17
C THR A 194 -1.36 19.24 -20.99
N ALA A 195 -2.65 19.23 -20.58
CA ALA A 195 -3.70 19.97 -21.26
C ALA A 195 -3.45 21.48 -21.20
N LYS A 196 -3.73 22.19 -22.32
CA LYS A 196 -3.61 23.65 -22.45
C LYS A 196 -4.37 24.44 -21.37
N THR A 197 -5.38 23.83 -20.74
CA THR A 197 -6.11 24.41 -19.62
C THR A 197 -6.54 23.32 -18.65
N ALA A 198 -6.02 23.36 -17.42
CA ALA A 198 -6.39 22.40 -16.36
C ALA A 198 -7.89 22.34 -16.09
N ALA A 199 -8.62 23.45 -16.33
CA ALA A 199 -10.07 23.54 -16.20
C ALA A 199 -10.85 22.63 -17.17
N LYS A 200 -10.22 22.05 -18.20
CA LYS A 200 -10.81 21.08 -19.12
C LYS A 200 -10.41 19.63 -18.81
N CYS A 201 -9.52 19.43 -17.83
CA CYS A 201 -9.05 18.09 -17.48
C CYS A 201 -9.89 17.50 -16.36
N LEU A 202 -10.61 16.41 -16.64
CA LEU A 202 -11.39 15.70 -15.63
C LEU A 202 -10.51 15.19 -14.48
N VAL A 203 -9.31 14.70 -14.77
CA VAL A 203 -8.37 14.21 -13.75
C VAL A 203 -7.97 15.34 -12.79
N CYS A 204 -7.73 16.56 -13.29
CA CYS A 204 -7.46 17.73 -12.45
C CYS A 204 -8.65 18.10 -11.57
N GLU A 205 -9.87 18.08 -12.11
CA GLU A 205 -11.07 18.39 -11.31
C GLU A 205 -11.30 17.33 -10.24
N VAL A 206 -11.11 16.04 -10.55
CA VAL A 206 -11.18 14.97 -9.56
C VAL A 206 -10.10 15.13 -8.49
N SER A 207 -8.84 15.43 -8.86
CA SER A 207 -7.78 15.76 -7.88
C SER A 207 -8.20 16.90 -6.95
N ARG A 208 -8.77 17.98 -7.50
CA ARG A 208 -9.29 19.12 -6.73
C ARG A 208 -10.39 18.69 -5.76
N LEU A 209 -11.32 17.82 -6.20
CA LEU A 209 -12.37 17.30 -5.33
C LEU A 209 -11.78 16.49 -4.18
N PHE A 210 -10.79 15.62 -4.42
CA PHE A 210 -10.08 14.93 -3.33
C PHE A 210 -9.46 15.94 -2.35
N GLN A 211 -8.77 16.97 -2.83
CA GLN A 211 -8.22 18.01 -1.96
C GLN A 211 -9.32 18.74 -1.17
N GLU A 212 -10.46 19.07 -1.77
CA GLU A 212 -11.59 19.73 -1.10
C GLU A 212 -12.22 18.85 -0.01
N PHE A 213 -12.47 17.56 -0.30
CA PHE A 213 -13.00 16.61 0.68
C PHE A 213 -12.06 16.41 1.87
N TYR A 214 -10.74 16.33 1.61
CA TYR A 214 -9.72 16.08 2.64
C TYR A 214 -9.09 17.36 3.23
N SER A 215 -9.50 18.55 2.77
CA SER A 215 -9.09 19.85 3.35
C SER A 215 -9.60 20.06 4.78
N GLY A 216 -10.61 19.28 5.19
CA GLY A 216 -11.20 19.27 6.52
C GLY A 216 -12.15 20.44 6.84
N ALA A 217 -12.66 21.16 5.83
CA ALA A 217 -13.92 21.89 6.03
C ALA A 217 -15.10 20.90 6.04
N ARG A 218 -16.24 21.35 6.58
CA ARG A 218 -17.43 20.51 6.83
C ARG A 218 -18.64 20.87 5.97
N GLY A 219 -18.59 22.03 5.32
CA GLY A 219 -19.68 22.52 4.48
C GLY A 219 -19.89 21.63 3.23
N PRO A 220 -21.11 21.58 2.70
CA PRO A 220 -21.42 20.80 1.52
C PRO A 220 -20.70 21.36 0.28
N LEU A 221 -20.33 20.48 -0.65
CA LEU A 221 -19.59 20.84 -1.84
C LEU A 221 -20.50 20.86 -3.07
N SER A 222 -20.32 21.85 -3.95
CA SER A 222 -20.99 21.93 -5.25
C SER A 222 -20.14 21.26 -6.33
N LEU A 223 -20.73 20.34 -7.09
CA LEU A 223 -20.08 19.63 -8.20
C LEU A 223 -20.31 20.27 -9.57
N HIS A 224 -20.66 21.56 -9.65
CA HIS A 224 -21.00 22.23 -10.91
C HIS A 224 -19.87 22.13 -11.98
N ARG A 225 -18.60 22.18 -11.56
CA ARG A 225 -17.45 22.03 -12.49
C ARG A 225 -17.36 20.62 -13.04
N LEU A 226 -17.48 19.61 -12.18
CA LEU A 226 -17.48 18.21 -12.58
C LEU A 226 -18.65 17.92 -13.54
N LEU A 227 -19.85 18.39 -13.21
CA LEU A 227 -21.04 18.26 -14.04
C LEU A 227 -20.81 18.86 -15.43
N HIS A 228 -20.31 20.10 -15.50
CA HIS A 228 -20.00 20.77 -16.76
C HIS A 228 -18.97 20.00 -17.60
N LEU A 229 -17.93 19.47 -16.96
CA LEU A 229 -16.90 18.69 -17.65
C LEU A 229 -17.47 17.39 -18.23
N ILE A 230 -18.26 16.66 -17.45
CA ILE A 230 -18.85 15.41 -17.92
C ILE A 230 -19.82 15.67 -19.06
N TRP A 231 -20.66 16.70 -19.00
CA TRP A 231 -21.55 17.06 -20.11
C TRP A 231 -20.80 17.37 -21.41
N ASN A 232 -19.63 18.00 -21.33
CA ASN A 232 -18.80 18.28 -22.50
C ASN A 232 -18.19 17.01 -23.11
N HIS A 233 -17.87 16.00 -22.29
CA HIS A 233 -17.18 14.77 -22.72
C HIS A 233 -18.09 13.55 -22.93
N ALA A 234 -19.30 13.58 -22.39
CA ALA A 234 -20.34 12.55 -22.45
C ALA A 234 -21.70 13.23 -22.68
N ARG A 235 -21.94 13.67 -23.92
CA ARG A 235 -23.13 14.48 -24.29
C ARG A 235 -24.48 13.79 -24.04
N HIS A 236 -24.53 12.46 -24.04
CA HIS A 236 -25.77 11.72 -23.73
C HIS A 236 -26.21 11.90 -22.28
N LEU A 237 -25.29 12.23 -21.36
CA LEU A 237 -25.57 12.55 -19.97
C LEU A 237 -25.84 14.06 -19.74
N ALA A 238 -25.76 14.87 -20.80
CA ALA A 238 -25.99 16.31 -20.71
C ALA A 238 -27.49 16.62 -20.68
N GLY A 239 -27.93 17.27 -19.60
CA GLY A 239 -29.34 17.62 -19.42
C GLY A 239 -29.71 17.76 -17.95
N TYR A 240 -30.92 18.24 -17.68
CA TYR A 240 -31.45 18.40 -16.31
C TYR A 240 -32.25 17.18 -15.83
N GLU A 241 -32.31 16.11 -16.63
CA GLU A 241 -33.05 14.90 -16.31
C GLU A 241 -32.28 13.98 -15.34
N GLN A 242 -33.02 13.11 -14.66
CA GLN A 242 -32.41 12.03 -13.88
C GLN A 242 -31.77 11.02 -14.83
N GLN A 243 -30.60 10.51 -14.46
CA GLN A 243 -29.85 9.55 -15.26
C GLN A 243 -29.53 8.30 -14.42
N ASP A 244 -29.19 7.21 -15.11
CA ASP A 244 -28.73 5.99 -14.47
C ASP A 244 -27.34 6.20 -13.84
N ALA A 245 -27.18 5.80 -12.57
CA ALA A 245 -25.93 6.00 -11.84
C ALA A 245 -24.80 5.10 -12.36
N HIS A 246 -25.12 3.89 -12.84
CA HIS A 246 -24.13 2.99 -13.42
C HIS A 246 -23.65 3.52 -14.78
N GLU A 247 -24.56 4.04 -15.62
CA GLU A 247 -24.17 4.70 -16.89
C GLU A 247 -23.23 5.90 -16.63
N PHE A 248 -23.57 6.74 -15.66
CA PHE A 248 -22.69 7.85 -15.24
C PHE A 248 -21.33 7.37 -14.72
N PHE A 249 -21.31 6.27 -13.95
CA PHE A 249 -20.07 5.68 -13.44
C PHE A 249 -19.15 5.24 -14.58
N ILE A 250 -19.66 4.44 -15.52
CA ILE A 250 -18.88 3.96 -16.67
C ILE A 250 -18.38 5.13 -17.51
N ALA A 251 -19.25 6.10 -17.83
CA ALA A 251 -18.85 7.29 -18.59
C ALA A 251 -17.76 8.10 -17.87
N THR A 252 -17.84 8.23 -16.55
CA THR A 252 -16.81 8.92 -15.74
C THR A 252 -15.47 8.19 -15.80
N LEU A 253 -15.46 6.86 -15.65
CA LEU A 253 -14.26 6.03 -15.76
C LEU A 253 -13.62 6.14 -17.15
N ASP A 254 -14.42 6.11 -18.21
CA ASP A 254 -13.93 6.21 -19.60
C ASP A 254 -13.28 7.57 -19.88
N VAL A 255 -13.87 8.68 -19.39
CA VAL A 255 -13.29 10.01 -19.56
C VAL A 255 -11.98 10.13 -18.74
N LEU A 256 -11.96 9.60 -17.51
CA LEU A 256 -10.75 9.56 -16.69
C LEU A 256 -9.64 8.75 -17.35
N HIS A 257 -9.95 7.54 -17.85
CA HIS A 257 -9.00 6.69 -18.57
C HIS A 257 -8.39 7.43 -19.76
N ARG A 258 -9.22 8.05 -20.61
CA ARG A 258 -8.75 8.80 -21.78
C ARG A 258 -7.81 9.94 -21.39
N HIS A 259 -8.16 10.73 -20.37
CA HIS A 259 -7.36 11.87 -19.94
C HIS A 259 -6.03 11.43 -19.29
N CYS A 260 -6.02 10.33 -18.54
CA CYS A 260 -4.79 9.72 -18.02
C CYS A 260 -3.88 9.25 -19.16
N LYS A 261 -4.44 8.58 -20.18
CA LYS A 261 -3.67 8.07 -21.32
C LYS A 261 -3.02 9.19 -22.13
N ILE A 262 -3.74 10.27 -22.41
CA ILE A 262 -3.22 11.44 -23.14
C ILE A 262 -2.01 12.04 -22.41
N SER A 263 -2.15 12.30 -21.10
CA SER A 263 -1.05 12.83 -20.27
C SER A 263 0.18 11.92 -20.32
N MET A 264 0.01 10.61 -20.20
CA MET A 264 1.11 9.64 -20.29
C MET A 264 1.81 9.65 -21.66
N THR A 265 1.04 9.70 -22.75
CA THR A 265 1.62 9.73 -24.11
C THR A 265 2.37 11.02 -24.41
N GLU A 266 1.85 12.17 -23.96
CA GLU A 266 2.48 13.47 -24.18
C GLU A 266 3.77 13.61 -23.33
N MET A 267 3.79 13.08 -22.10
CA MET A 267 5.00 13.00 -21.28
C MET A 267 6.08 12.12 -21.93
N ALA A 268 5.70 10.96 -22.49
CA ALA A 268 6.64 10.09 -23.19
C ALA A 268 7.26 10.78 -24.42
N ALA A 269 6.44 11.50 -25.19
CA ALA A 269 6.90 12.27 -26.35
C ALA A 269 7.85 13.42 -25.95
N ALA A 270 7.52 14.15 -24.87
CA ALA A 270 8.36 15.22 -24.35
C ALA A 270 9.72 14.69 -23.82
N ALA A 271 9.71 13.55 -23.14
CA ALA A 271 10.92 12.89 -22.64
C ALA A 271 11.82 12.42 -23.80
N ALA A 272 11.24 11.86 -24.86
CA ALA A 272 11.98 11.48 -26.07
C ALA A 272 12.64 12.70 -26.75
N ALA A 273 11.91 13.79 -26.92
CA ALA A 273 12.44 15.04 -27.50
C ALA A 273 13.54 15.69 -26.64
N ALA A 274 13.47 15.54 -25.30
CA ALA A 274 14.51 16.03 -24.40
C ALA A 274 15.78 15.16 -24.42
N ALA A 275 15.64 13.84 -24.64
CA ALA A 275 16.76 12.93 -24.80
C ALA A 275 17.56 13.23 -26.08
N GLU A 276 16.87 13.50 -27.20
CA GLU A 276 17.51 13.90 -28.47
C GLU A 276 18.33 15.19 -28.35
N LYS A 277 17.86 16.17 -27.56
CA LYS A 277 18.59 17.44 -27.34
C LYS A 277 19.81 17.32 -26.41
N SER A 278 19.92 16.23 -25.64
CA SER A 278 20.96 16.07 -24.61
C SER A 278 22.04 15.04 -24.97
N ASN A 279 22.00 14.45 -26.18
CA ASN A 279 22.89 13.36 -26.60
C ASN A 279 22.95 12.19 -25.59
N LYS A 280 21.96 12.07 -24.70
CA LYS A 280 21.81 10.96 -23.77
C LYS A 280 20.97 9.87 -24.45
N PRO A 281 21.31 8.59 -24.27
CA PRO A 281 20.45 7.51 -24.74
C PRO A 281 19.06 7.68 -24.14
N PRO A 282 17.98 7.47 -24.93
CA PRO A 282 16.62 7.61 -24.45
C PRO A 282 16.39 6.71 -23.23
N PRO A 283 15.52 7.12 -22.28
CA PRO A 283 15.18 6.29 -21.15
C PRO A 283 14.70 4.91 -21.66
N PRO A 284 15.06 3.81 -20.98
CA PRO A 284 14.62 2.50 -21.38
C PRO A 284 13.09 2.49 -21.45
N PRO A 285 12.49 1.84 -22.47
CA PRO A 285 11.06 1.70 -22.54
C PRO A 285 10.54 1.10 -21.23
N PRO A 286 9.32 1.49 -20.79
CA PRO A 286 8.74 0.93 -19.57
C PRO A 286 8.83 -0.61 -19.61
N PRO A 287 9.19 -1.25 -18.49
CA PRO A 287 9.51 -2.67 -18.47
C PRO A 287 8.31 -3.48 -18.97
N HIS A 288 8.56 -4.26 -20.03
CA HIS A 288 7.66 -5.25 -20.63
C HIS A 288 6.23 -4.76 -20.88
N GLN A 289 6.03 -4.04 -21.98
CA GLN A 289 4.76 -4.12 -22.70
C GLN A 289 4.71 -5.48 -23.41
N ASP A 290 4.37 -6.53 -22.68
CA ASP A 290 3.63 -7.64 -23.29
C ASP A 290 2.26 -7.06 -23.64
N SER A 291 2.20 -6.38 -24.79
CA SER A 291 1.08 -5.52 -25.17
C SER A 291 -0.12 -6.37 -25.53
N ASN A 292 -0.89 -6.77 -24.53
CA ASN A 292 -2.32 -6.90 -24.73
C ASN A 292 -2.84 -5.47 -24.99
N PRO A 293 -3.37 -5.15 -26.18
CA PRO A 293 -3.82 -3.78 -26.52
C PRO A 293 -4.95 -3.27 -25.60
N THR A 294 -5.47 -4.12 -24.72
CA THR A 294 -6.53 -3.88 -23.74
C THR A 294 -6.04 -3.44 -22.36
N GLN A 295 -4.72 -3.39 -22.08
CA GLN A 295 -4.22 -3.11 -20.74
C GLN A 295 -3.48 -1.76 -20.67
N CYS A 296 -4.14 -0.73 -20.13
CA CYS A 296 -3.51 0.56 -19.86
C CYS A 296 -2.92 0.59 -18.45
N ASN A 297 -1.79 1.30 -18.28
CA ASN A 297 -1.18 1.52 -16.97
C ASN A 297 -1.78 2.70 -16.20
N CYS A 298 -2.96 3.20 -16.60
CA CYS A 298 -3.62 4.28 -15.87
C CYS A 298 -4.27 3.76 -14.57
N ILE A 299 -4.52 4.67 -13.63
CA ILE A 299 -5.12 4.31 -12.33
C ILE A 299 -6.49 3.64 -12.45
N ILE A 300 -7.26 3.98 -13.49
CA ILE A 300 -8.59 3.42 -13.71
C ILE A 300 -8.48 1.93 -14.05
N ASP A 301 -7.64 1.57 -15.01
CA ASP A 301 -7.46 0.17 -15.42
C ASP A 301 -6.78 -0.66 -14.32
N GLN A 302 -5.86 -0.07 -13.56
CA GLN A 302 -5.19 -0.76 -12.45
C GLN A 302 -6.15 -1.13 -11.30
N ILE A 303 -7.27 -0.42 -11.16
CA ILE A 303 -8.23 -0.63 -10.06
C ILE A 303 -9.45 -1.41 -10.52
N PHE A 304 -10.01 -1.06 -11.68
CA PHE A 304 -11.34 -1.51 -12.09
C PHE A 304 -11.34 -2.56 -13.20
N THR A 305 -10.20 -2.81 -13.86
CA THR A 305 -10.14 -3.79 -14.96
C THR A 305 -9.80 -5.18 -14.45
N GLY A 306 -10.62 -6.15 -14.82
CA GLY A 306 -10.39 -7.59 -14.63
C GLY A 306 -10.58 -8.36 -15.93
N GLY A 307 -10.27 -9.65 -15.90
CA GLY A 307 -10.48 -10.55 -17.03
C GLY A 307 -11.59 -11.57 -16.73
N LEU A 308 -12.47 -11.80 -17.71
CA LEU A 308 -13.41 -12.93 -17.70
C LEU A 308 -12.93 -13.94 -18.73
N GLN A 309 -12.92 -15.22 -18.37
CA GLN A 309 -12.66 -16.33 -19.28
C GLN A 309 -14.00 -16.93 -19.68
N SER A 310 -14.35 -16.80 -20.96
CA SER A 310 -15.55 -17.41 -21.55
C SER A 310 -15.14 -18.68 -22.29
N ASP A 311 -15.17 -19.81 -21.59
CA ASP A 311 -14.94 -21.11 -22.21
C ASP A 311 -16.20 -21.57 -22.93
N VAL A 312 -16.11 -21.77 -24.25
CA VAL A 312 -17.17 -22.39 -25.05
C VAL A 312 -16.77 -23.86 -25.20
N VAL A 313 -17.48 -24.74 -24.47
CA VAL A 313 -17.33 -26.20 -24.56
C VAL A 313 -18.29 -26.75 -25.60
#